data_AF-A0A8C5RJP4-F1
#
_entry.id   AF-A0A8C5RJP4-F1
#
_cell.length_a   1.000
_cell.length_b   1.000
_cell.length_c   1.000
_cell.angle_alpha   90.00
_cell.angle_beta   90.00
_cell.angle_gamma   90.00
#
_symmetry.space_group_name_H-M   'P 1'
#
loop_
_entity.id
_entity.type
_entity.pdbx_description
1 polymer ?
#
loop_
_entity_poly.entity_id
_entity_poly.type
_entity_poly.pdbx_seq_one_letter_code
_entity_poly.pdbx_strand_id
1 'polypeptide(L)'
;MANTSCKEFTLHSGYEVLLQRLLDGRKMCKDMEDLIKQRAQAEERYGKELVQIARKAGGQSEINTLKASFEILKLQIESVGNSHIQLALMLKEELKALEEFRERQKEQRKKYESTMERIHKNKLLMFKKTMESKKAYDQKCKDADEAEQAFERISAIGNQKQIEKVSPSFFLFLFSFLSFSPCLPSFLLPPFLLPFLPSFHSFFLFSLSSLPIPMFFFSPSRARPKQNSPETLPMKQKVCINRTLRY
;
A
#
# COMPACT_ATOMS: atom_id res chain seq x y z
N MET A 1 12.76 -2.82 -19.69
CA MET A 1 11.62 -3.75 -19.50
C MET A 1 10.83 -3.31 -18.28
N ALA A 2 9.84 -2.44 -18.47
CA ALA A 2 8.87 -2.09 -17.43
C ALA A 2 7.67 -3.02 -17.63
N ASN A 3 7.57 -4.07 -16.83
CA ASN A 3 6.42 -4.97 -16.91
C ASN A 3 5.30 -4.43 -16.02
N THR A 4 4.51 -3.54 -16.60
CA THR A 4 3.22 -3.11 -16.07
C THR A 4 2.17 -4.15 -16.44
N SER A 5 1.82 -5.03 -15.50
CA SER A 5 0.48 -5.64 -15.46
C SER A 5 -0.11 -5.45 -14.07
N CYS A 6 -0.64 -4.24 -13.88
CA CYS A 6 -1.20 -3.69 -12.65
C CYS A 6 -2.64 -4.17 -12.42
N LYS A 7 -2.89 -5.49 -12.42
CA LYS A 7 -4.22 -6.07 -12.12
C LYS A 7 -4.25 -7.01 -10.92
N GLU A 8 -3.10 -7.48 -10.45
CA GLU A 8 -3.02 -8.49 -9.38
C GLU A 8 -2.73 -7.88 -7.99
N PHE A 9 -2.37 -6.60 -7.91
CA PHE A 9 -2.07 -5.91 -6.65
C PHE A 9 -3.28 -5.70 -5.73
N THR A 10 -4.50 -5.77 -6.25
CA THR A 10 -5.74 -5.57 -5.48
C THR A 10 -6.12 -6.81 -4.66
N LEU A 11 -5.48 -7.96 -4.90
CA LEU A 11 -5.65 -9.20 -4.15
C LEU A 11 -4.59 -9.29 -3.05
N HIS A 12 -4.88 -10.07 -2.00
CA HIS A 12 -3.92 -10.30 -0.90
C HIS A 12 -2.58 -10.83 -1.42
N SER A 13 -2.60 -11.67 -2.46
CA SER A 13 -1.40 -12.20 -3.13
C SER A 13 -0.50 -11.09 -3.70
N GLY A 14 -1.06 -10.01 -4.23
CA GLY A 14 -0.29 -8.92 -4.79
C GLY A 14 0.48 -8.11 -3.74
N TYR A 15 -0.08 -7.97 -2.53
CA TYR A 15 0.63 -7.36 -1.40
C TYR A 15 1.87 -8.17 -0.99
N GLU A 16 1.74 -9.50 -0.89
CA GLU A 16 2.85 -10.39 -0.55
C GLU A 16 4.00 -10.29 -1.58
N VAL A 17 3.67 -10.24 -2.87
CA VAL A 17 4.67 -10.07 -3.95
C VAL A 17 5.41 -8.74 -3.81
N LEU A 18 4.71 -7.64 -3.52
CA LEU A 18 5.36 -6.34 -3.28
C LEU A 18 6.27 -6.36 -2.05
N LEU A 19 5.79 -6.98 -0.96
CA LEU A 19 6.56 -7.09 0.28
C LEU A 19 7.86 -7.87 0.04
N GLN A 20 7.77 -9.01 -0.65
CA GLN A 20 8.92 -9.80 -1.02
C GLN A 20 9.89 -9.00 -1.89
N ARG A 21 9.39 -8.26 -2.90
CA ARG A 21 10.22 -7.42 -3.75
C ARG A 21 10.98 -6.34 -2.98
N LEU A 22 10.35 -5.75 -1.95
CA LEU A 22 10.99 -4.77 -1.07
C LEU A 22 12.04 -5.41 -0.16
N LEU A 23 11.82 -6.64 0.31
CA LEU A 23 12.81 -7.41 1.07
C LEU A 23 14.03 -7.74 0.22
N ASP A 24 13.82 -8.20 -1.01
CA ASP A 24 14.89 -8.49 -1.97
C ASP A 24 15.69 -7.22 -2.32
N GLY A 25 15.01 -6.08 -2.48
CA GLY A 25 15.66 -4.78 -2.68
C GLY A 25 16.57 -4.38 -1.52
N ARG A 26 16.14 -4.62 -0.27
CA ARG A 26 16.99 -4.38 0.92
C ARG A 26 18.18 -5.32 0.98
N LYS A 27 18.00 -6.60 0.62
CA LYS A 27 19.09 -7.57 0.53
C LYS A 27 20.13 -7.12 -0.50
N MET A 28 19.69 -6.67 -1.67
CA MET A 28 20.59 -6.12 -2.70
C MET A 28 21.38 -4.91 -2.20
N CYS A 29 20.78 -4.03 -1.38
CA CYS A 29 21.51 -2.93 -0.77
C CYS A 29 22.63 -3.44 0.16
N LYS A 30 22.36 -4.49 0.94
CA LYS A 30 23.37 -5.12 1.80
C LYS A 30 24.51 -5.74 0.98
N ASP A 31 24.18 -6.43 -0.11
CA ASP A 31 25.18 -7.02 -1.01
C ASP A 31 26.06 -5.94 -1.66
N MET A 32 25.46 -4.80 -2.05
CA MET A 32 26.17 -3.64 -2.61
C MET A 32 27.11 -2.98 -1.57
N GLU A 33 26.69 -2.87 -0.31
CA GLU A 33 27.55 -2.38 0.77
C GLU A 33 28.79 -3.26 0.94
N ASP A 34 28.60 -4.58 0.98
CA ASP A 34 29.71 -5.50 1.18
C ASP A 34 30.70 -5.44 -0.02
N LEU A 35 30.18 -5.27 -1.25
CA LEU A 35 30.99 -5.02 -2.44
C LEU A 35 31.80 -3.73 -2.34
N ILE A 36 31.16 -2.59 -2.00
CA ILE A 36 31.85 -1.29 -1.86
C ILE A 36 32.91 -1.36 -0.75
N LYS A 37 32.61 -2.06 0.35
CA LYS A 37 33.54 -2.27 1.46
C LYS A 37 34.77 -3.05 1.02
N GLN A 38 34.60 -4.14 0.28
CA GLN A 38 35.70 -4.92 -0.28
C GLN A 38 36.54 -4.08 -1.24
N ARG A 39 35.89 -3.29 -2.11
CA ARG A 39 36.58 -2.37 -3.02
C ARG A 39 37.41 -1.33 -2.26
N ALA A 40 36.83 -0.66 -1.26
CA ALA A 40 37.54 0.35 -0.47
C ALA A 40 38.78 -0.24 0.23
N GLN A 41 38.69 -1.47 0.75
CA GLN A 41 39.84 -2.16 1.34
C GLN A 41 40.94 -2.48 0.32
N ALA A 42 40.56 -2.88 -0.90
CA ALA A 42 41.53 -3.15 -1.97
C ALA A 42 42.26 -1.87 -2.40
N GLU A 43 41.51 -0.79 -2.64
CA GLU A 43 42.05 0.52 -2.99
C GLU A 43 43.00 1.06 -1.90
N GLU A 44 42.62 0.92 -0.62
CA GLU A 44 43.44 1.37 0.50
C GLU A 44 44.76 0.59 0.60
N ARG A 45 44.73 -0.74 0.43
CA ARG A 45 45.95 -1.57 0.43
C ARG A 45 46.87 -1.18 -0.71
N TYR A 46 46.33 -1.08 -1.93
CA TYR A 46 47.11 -0.71 -3.11
C TYR A 46 47.76 0.67 -2.96
N GLY A 47 47.01 1.67 -2.53
CA GLY A 47 47.55 3.00 -2.30
C GLY A 47 48.65 3.03 -1.23
N LYS A 48 48.48 2.31 -0.12
CA LYS A 48 49.50 2.18 0.93
C LYS A 48 50.77 1.48 0.45
N GLU A 49 50.63 0.42 -0.35
CA GLU A 49 51.75 -0.30 -0.94
C GLU A 49 52.54 0.58 -1.93
N LEU A 50 51.85 1.36 -2.77
CA LEU A 50 52.49 2.33 -3.68
C LEU A 50 53.31 3.39 -2.93
N VAL A 51 52.72 3.99 -1.88
CA VAL A 51 53.43 4.98 -1.03
C VAL A 51 54.65 4.32 -0.36
N GLN A 52 54.52 3.07 0.10
CA GLN A 52 55.64 2.34 0.69
C GLN A 52 56.76 2.05 -0.33
N ILE A 53 56.41 1.68 -1.56
CA ILE A 53 57.36 1.46 -2.66
C ILE A 53 58.11 2.76 -2.96
N ALA A 54 57.41 3.88 -3.12
CA ALA A 54 58.03 5.18 -3.40
C ALA A 54 59.02 5.61 -2.31
N ARG A 55 58.70 5.36 -1.04
CA ARG A 55 59.56 5.70 0.11
C ARG A 55 60.75 4.77 0.29
N LYS A 56 60.60 3.49 -0.06
CA LYS A 56 61.68 2.49 0.00
C LYS A 56 62.57 2.50 -1.26
N ALA A 57 62.14 3.18 -2.32
CA ALA A 57 62.93 3.31 -3.54
C ALA A 57 64.30 3.94 -3.21
N GLY A 58 65.37 3.29 -3.67
CA GLY A 58 66.77 3.67 -3.42
C GLY A 58 67.19 4.94 -4.18
N GLY A 59 68.31 4.87 -4.92
CA GLY A 59 68.74 5.96 -5.81
C GLY A 59 69.38 7.17 -5.10
N GLN A 60 69.65 7.10 -3.80
CA GLN A 60 70.32 8.18 -3.06
C GLN A 60 71.76 8.44 -3.54
N SER A 61 72.39 7.41 -4.12
CA SER A 61 73.74 7.47 -4.71
C SER A 61 73.79 8.10 -6.10
N GLU A 62 72.64 8.27 -6.78
CA GLU A 62 72.58 8.90 -8.10
C GLU A 62 72.87 10.40 -7.99
N ILE A 63 73.36 10.99 -9.08
CA ILE A 63 73.82 12.39 -9.13
C ILE A 63 73.20 13.11 -10.36
N ASN A 64 73.15 14.44 -10.32
CA ASN A 64 72.76 15.31 -11.43
C ASN A 64 71.33 15.05 -11.95
N THR A 65 71.14 15.10 -13.27
CA THR A 65 69.84 15.06 -13.95
C THR A 65 69.12 13.72 -13.78
N LEU A 66 69.87 12.62 -13.65
CA LEU A 66 69.29 11.30 -13.39
C LEU A 66 68.68 11.22 -11.99
N LYS A 67 69.39 11.74 -10.98
CA LYS A 67 68.83 11.87 -9.61
C LYS A 67 67.52 12.66 -9.61
N ALA A 68 67.50 13.81 -10.28
CA ALA A 68 66.30 14.65 -10.36
C ALA A 68 65.14 13.91 -11.03
N SER A 69 65.40 13.20 -12.13
CA SER A 69 64.38 12.42 -12.84
C SER A 69 63.84 11.27 -11.99
N PHE A 70 64.72 10.60 -11.23
CA PHE A 70 64.32 9.51 -10.33
C PHE A 70 63.50 10.00 -9.14
N GLU A 71 63.81 11.15 -8.55
CA GLU A 71 62.98 11.75 -7.50
C GLU A 71 61.59 12.16 -8.02
N ILE A 72 61.49 12.69 -9.25
CA ILE A 72 60.20 12.97 -9.87
C ILE A 72 59.37 11.68 -10.02
N LEU A 73 60.00 10.57 -10.45
CA LEU A 73 59.32 9.28 -10.55
C LEU A 73 58.78 8.82 -9.19
N LYS A 74 59.58 8.91 -8.12
CA LYS A 74 59.15 8.56 -6.76
C LYS A 74 57.95 9.40 -6.32
N LEU A 75 58.00 10.72 -6.55
CA LEU A 75 56.90 11.63 -6.24
C LEU A 75 55.62 11.30 -7.01
N GLN A 76 55.73 10.93 -8.30
CA GLN A 76 54.57 10.50 -9.09
C GLN A 76 53.94 9.22 -8.52
N ILE A 77 54.74 8.22 -8.16
CA ILE A 77 54.25 6.97 -7.54
C ILE A 77 53.57 7.26 -6.20
N GLU A 78 54.19 8.09 -5.34
CA GLU A 78 53.59 8.49 -4.07
C GLU A 78 52.28 9.26 -4.27
N SER A 79 52.22 10.16 -5.25
CA SER A 79 51.01 10.92 -5.58
C SER A 79 49.86 10.00 -6.02
N VAL A 80 50.13 9.02 -6.90
CA VAL A 80 49.12 8.04 -7.32
C VAL A 80 48.66 7.21 -6.12
N GLY A 81 49.59 6.75 -5.28
CA GLY A 81 49.26 6.02 -4.05
C GLY A 81 48.35 6.81 -3.11
N ASN A 82 48.62 8.11 -2.92
CA ASN A 82 47.78 9.01 -2.13
C ASN A 82 46.38 9.18 -2.74
N SER A 83 46.26 9.27 -4.07
CA SER A 83 44.96 9.33 -4.74
C SER A 83 44.12 8.05 -4.51
N HIS A 84 44.73 6.86 -4.54
CA HIS A 84 44.02 5.61 -4.21
C HIS A 84 43.57 5.55 -2.74
N ILE A 85 44.39 6.06 -1.81
CA ILE A 85 44.02 6.17 -0.39
C ILE A 85 42.82 7.12 -0.24
N GLN A 86 42.82 8.27 -0.92
CA GLN A 86 41.70 9.22 -0.91
C GLN A 86 40.42 8.59 -1.50
N LEU A 87 40.54 7.86 -2.59
CA LEU A 87 39.42 7.12 -3.19
C LEU A 87 38.83 6.10 -2.21
N ALA A 88 39.66 5.36 -1.48
CA ALA A 88 39.20 4.45 -0.44
C ALA A 88 38.43 5.16 0.68
N LEU A 89 38.83 6.38 1.06
CA LEU A 89 38.11 7.19 2.05
C LEU A 89 36.75 7.64 1.52
N MET A 90 36.68 8.15 0.29
CA MET A 90 35.40 8.53 -0.33
C MET A 90 34.44 7.33 -0.42
N LEU A 91 34.94 6.15 -0.78
CA LEU A 91 34.12 4.93 -0.81
C LEU A 91 33.55 4.56 0.56
N LYS A 92 34.29 4.81 1.65
CA LYS A 92 33.79 4.59 3.03
C LYS A 92 32.72 5.62 3.42
N GLU A 93 32.73 6.82 2.85
CA GLU A 93 31.67 7.81 3.05
C GLU A 93 30.40 7.42 2.29
N GLU A 94 30.53 7.01 1.03
CA GLU A 94 29.41 6.47 0.24
C GLU A 94 28.78 5.23 0.89
N LEU A 95 29.61 4.39 1.53
CA LEU A 95 29.12 3.24 2.30
C LEU A 95 28.17 3.66 3.44
N LYS A 96 28.48 4.74 4.16
CA LYS A 96 27.59 5.26 5.22
C LYS A 96 26.25 5.72 4.66
N ALA A 97 26.27 6.45 3.54
CA ALA A 97 25.04 6.90 2.87
C ALA A 97 24.18 5.71 2.42
N LEU A 98 24.81 4.62 1.97
CA LEU A 98 24.12 3.39 1.58
C LEU A 98 23.50 2.65 2.79
N GLU A 99 24.21 2.58 3.91
CA GLU A 99 23.68 2.01 5.16
C GLU A 99 22.46 2.79 5.67
N GLU A 100 22.52 4.13 5.66
CA GLU A 100 21.39 5.00 6.00
C GLU A 100 20.20 4.81 5.05
N PHE A 101 20.46 4.68 3.75
CA PHE A 101 19.43 4.38 2.77
C PHE A 101 18.75 3.03 3.04
N ARG A 102 19.53 1.98 3.35
CA ARG A 102 19.02 0.65 3.67
C ARG A 102 18.13 0.65 4.93
N GLU A 103 18.51 1.40 5.97
CA GLU A 103 17.68 1.51 7.18
C GLU A 103 16.40 2.32 6.93
N ARG A 104 16.46 3.40 6.14
CA ARG A 104 15.25 4.11 5.69
C ARG A 104 14.29 3.20 4.91
N GLN A 105 14.80 2.37 4.00
CA GLN A 105 13.98 1.39 3.28
C GLN A 105 13.25 0.41 4.23
N LYS A 106 13.95 -0.05 5.28
CA LYS A 106 13.39 -0.95 6.30
C LYS A 106 12.26 -0.29 7.08
N GLU A 107 12.45 0.95 7.52
CA GLU A 107 11.44 1.71 8.27
C GLU A 107 10.19 1.96 7.44
N GLN A 108 10.35 2.42 6.19
CA GLN A 108 9.24 2.64 5.28
C GLN A 108 8.45 1.34 5.04
N ARG A 109 9.14 0.23 4.77
CA ARG A 109 8.47 -1.07 4.59
C ARG A 109 7.66 -1.47 5.83
N LYS A 110 8.25 -1.40 7.03
CA LYS A 110 7.57 -1.74 8.29
C LYS A 110 6.31 -0.89 8.53
N LYS A 111 6.35 0.40 8.19
CA LYS A 111 5.20 1.31 8.29
C LYS A 111 4.03 0.85 7.42
N TYR A 112 4.30 0.48 6.17
CA TYR A 112 3.27 -0.02 5.27
C TYR A 112 2.75 -1.40 5.68
N GLU A 113 3.63 -2.27 6.17
CA GLU A 113 3.27 -3.60 6.68
C GLU A 113 2.28 -3.52 7.83
N SER A 114 2.57 -2.70 8.84
CA SER A 114 1.64 -2.44 9.96
C SER A 114 0.31 -1.84 9.50
N THR A 115 0.35 -0.91 8.54
CA THR A 115 -0.87 -0.31 7.98
C THR A 115 -1.73 -1.34 7.26
N MET A 116 -1.11 -2.20 6.44
CA MET A 116 -1.81 -3.25 5.72
C MET A 116 -2.42 -4.29 6.66
N GLU A 117 -1.68 -4.72 7.69
CA GLU A 117 -2.17 -5.65 8.69
C GLU A 117 -3.44 -5.11 9.39
N ARG A 118 -3.44 -3.83 9.75
CA ARG A 118 -4.61 -3.16 10.34
C ARG A 118 -5.80 -3.13 9.37
N ILE A 119 -5.58 -2.77 8.10
CA ILE A 119 -6.63 -2.75 7.08
C ILE A 119 -7.22 -4.15 6.87
N HIS A 120 -6.36 -5.18 6.82
CA HIS A 120 -6.80 -6.57 6.63
C HIS A 120 -7.63 -7.07 7.82
N LYS A 121 -7.19 -6.81 9.05
CA LYS A 121 -7.96 -7.12 10.27
C LYS A 121 -9.32 -6.43 10.27
N ASN A 122 -9.38 -5.15 9.93
CA ASN A 122 -10.64 -4.39 9.84
C ASN A 122 -11.56 -4.94 8.75
N LYS A 123 -11.03 -5.27 7.56
CA LYS A 123 -11.78 -5.90 6.47
C LYS A 123 -12.40 -7.22 6.92
N LEU A 124 -11.63 -8.08 7.59
CA LEU A 124 -12.11 -9.37 8.08
C LEU A 124 -13.20 -9.19 9.15
N LEU A 125 -13.03 -8.23 10.06
CA LEU A 125 -14.03 -7.90 11.08
C LEU A 125 -15.35 -7.44 10.45
N MET A 126 -15.30 -6.51 9.49
CA MET A 126 -16.50 -6.04 8.79
C MET A 126 -17.17 -7.16 8.00
N PHE A 127 -16.39 -8.01 7.32
CA PHE A 127 -16.92 -9.18 6.62
C PHE A 127 -17.68 -10.13 7.57
N LYS A 128 -17.11 -10.44 8.75
CA LYS A 128 -17.81 -11.27 9.76
C LYS A 128 -19.14 -10.66 10.19
N LYS A 129 -19.16 -9.36 10.52
CA LYS A 129 -20.39 -8.63 10.88
C LYS A 129 -21.43 -8.66 9.77
N THR A 130 -21.01 -8.44 8.52
CA THR A 130 -21.90 -8.52 7.35
C THR A 130 -22.47 -9.93 7.18
N MET A 131 -21.67 -10.98 7.37
CA MET A 131 -22.13 -12.36 7.28
C MET A 131 -23.11 -12.74 8.39
N GLU A 132 -22.89 -12.26 9.62
CA GLU A 132 -23.84 -12.44 10.74
C GLU A 132 -25.16 -11.72 10.46
N SER A 133 -25.10 -10.46 10.00
CA SER A 133 -26.29 -9.70 9.61
C SER A 133 -27.05 -10.37 8.47
N LYS A 134 -26.35 -10.92 7.46
CA LYS A 134 -26.95 -11.71 6.39
C LYS A 134 -27.68 -12.94 6.94
N LYS A 135 -27.05 -13.71 7.84
CA LYS A 135 -27.70 -14.89 8.46
C LYS A 135 -28.96 -14.50 9.24
N ALA A 136 -28.89 -13.41 10.00
CA ALA A 136 -30.04 -12.89 10.74
C ALA A 136 -31.18 -12.46 9.80
N TYR A 137 -30.84 -11.80 8.68
CA TYR A 137 -31.81 -11.45 7.64
C TYR A 137 -32.44 -12.69 7.00
N ASP A 138 -31.62 -13.65 6.56
CA ASP A 138 -32.08 -14.90 5.94
C ASP A 138 -33.03 -15.68 6.89
N GLN A 139 -32.76 -15.65 8.21
CA GLN A 139 -33.66 -16.26 9.20
C GLN A 139 -34.99 -15.51 9.29
N LYS A 140 -34.96 -14.18 9.40
CA LYS A 140 -36.18 -13.38 9.46
C LYS A 140 -37.04 -13.54 8.20
N CYS A 141 -36.43 -13.75 7.03
CA CYS A 141 -37.17 -14.03 5.79
C CYS A 141 -37.98 -15.31 5.93
N LYS A 142 -37.35 -16.39 6.43
CA LYS A 142 -38.04 -17.66 6.64
C LYS A 142 -39.18 -17.53 7.65
N ASP A 143 -38.93 -16.83 8.75
CA ASP A 143 -39.96 -16.57 9.77
C ASP A 143 -41.15 -15.77 9.17
N ALA A 144 -40.89 -14.86 8.22
CA ALA A 144 -41.93 -14.12 7.49
C ALA A 144 -42.76 -15.04 6.57
N ASP A 145 -42.10 -15.87 5.77
CA ASP A 145 -42.75 -16.82 4.87
C ASP A 145 -43.62 -17.82 5.66
N GLU A 146 -43.13 -18.29 6.81
CA GLU A 146 -43.88 -19.18 7.72
C GLU A 146 -45.12 -18.49 8.31
N ALA A 147 -44.99 -17.22 8.73
CA ALA A 147 -46.09 -16.43 9.26
C ALA A 147 -47.17 -16.14 8.19
N GLU A 148 -46.75 -15.85 6.95
CA GLU A 148 -47.66 -15.66 5.81
C GLU A 148 -48.45 -16.95 5.51
N GLN A 149 -47.77 -18.09 5.40
CA GLN A 149 -48.43 -19.39 5.20
C GLN A 149 -49.37 -19.75 6.35
N ALA A 150 -49.04 -19.38 7.59
CA ALA A 150 -49.93 -19.58 8.73
C ALA A 150 -51.19 -18.70 8.63
N PHE A 151 -51.03 -17.43 8.23
CA PHE A 151 -52.14 -16.51 8.01
C PHE A 151 -53.07 -16.99 6.89
N GLU A 152 -52.53 -17.40 5.74
CA GLU A 152 -53.32 -17.94 4.63
C GLU A 152 -54.15 -19.18 5.04
N ARG A 153 -53.55 -20.11 5.79
CA ARG A 153 -54.25 -21.29 6.32
C ARG A 153 -55.39 -20.91 7.26
N ILE A 154 -55.19 -19.94 8.15
CA ILE A 154 -56.24 -19.46 9.06
C ILE A 154 -57.35 -18.74 8.29
N SER A 155 -56.99 -17.95 7.27
CA SER A 155 -57.93 -17.25 6.41
C SER A 155 -58.81 -18.20 5.58
N ALA A 156 -58.27 -19.35 5.16
CA ALA A 156 -59.01 -20.35 4.39
C ALA A 156 -60.00 -21.21 5.22
N ILE A 157 -59.83 -21.28 6.56
CA ILE A 157 -60.60 -22.20 7.43
C ILE A 157 -61.40 -21.44 8.53
N GLY A 158 -61.05 -20.19 8.85
CA GLY A 158 -61.57 -19.45 10.00
C GLY A 158 -62.80 -18.57 9.74
N ASN A 159 -63.67 -18.42 10.74
CA ASN A 159 -64.78 -17.45 10.73
C ASN A 159 -64.28 -15.99 10.78
N GLN A 160 -65.07 -15.05 10.23
CA GLN A 160 -64.70 -13.63 10.03
C GLN A 160 -64.18 -12.90 11.30
N LYS A 161 -64.64 -13.29 12.51
CA LYS A 161 -64.15 -12.76 13.79
C LYS A 161 -62.73 -13.21 14.19
N GLN A 162 -62.20 -14.28 13.61
CA GLN A 162 -60.85 -14.79 13.88
C GLN A 162 -59.80 -14.15 12.97
N ILE A 163 -60.15 -13.87 11.71
CA ILE A 163 -59.25 -13.24 10.73
C ILE A 163 -58.85 -11.82 11.17
N GLU A 164 -59.79 -11.05 11.73
CA GLU A 164 -59.51 -9.70 12.23
C GLU A 164 -58.53 -9.68 13.41
N LYS A 165 -58.47 -10.75 14.23
CA LYS A 165 -57.57 -10.82 15.39
C LYS A 165 -56.10 -11.06 15.03
N VAL A 166 -55.81 -11.74 13.92
CA VAL A 166 -54.43 -12.11 13.54
C VAL A 166 -53.78 -11.09 12.62
N SER A 167 -54.59 -10.26 11.95
CA SER A 167 -54.12 -9.20 11.05
C SER A 167 -53.14 -8.18 11.67
N PRO A 168 -53.30 -7.72 12.93
CA PRO A 168 -52.36 -6.75 13.52
C PRO A 168 -51.01 -7.39 13.85
N SER A 169 -51.00 -8.68 14.23
CA SER A 169 -49.78 -9.43 14.52
C SER A 169 -48.91 -9.63 13.28
N PHE A 170 -49.54 -9.87 12.12
CA PHE A 170 -48.83 -9.93 10.83
C PHE A 170 -48.22 -8.58 10.44
N PHE A 171 -48.97 -7.48 10.62
CA PHE A 171 -48.46 -6.13 10.38
C PHE A 171 -47.29 -5.74 11.29
N LEU A 172 -47.35 -6.08 12.57
CA LEU A 172 -46.24 -5.84 13.51
C LEU A 172 -44.99 -6.64 13.11
N PHE A 173 -45.17 -7.84 12.57
CA PHE A 173 -44.06 -8.66 12.08
C PHE A 173 -43.40 -8.03 10.84
N LEU A 174 -44.19 -7.60 9.84
CA LEU A 174 -43.70 -6.84 8.68
C LEU A 174 -42.97 -5.55 9.08
N PHE A 175 -43.50 -4.81 10.05
CA PHE A 175 -42.91 -3.57 10.53
C PHE A 175 -41.54 -3.82 11.20
N SER A 176 -41.45 -4.86 12.03
CA SER A 176 -40.19 -5.30 12.65
C SER A 176 -39.16 -5.75 11.60
N PHE A 177 -39.61 -6.38 10.52
CA PHE A 177 -38.77 -6.80 9.40
C PHE A 177 -38.15 -5.61 8.64
N LEU A 178 -38.96 -4.60 8.34
CA LEU A 178 -38.53 -3.35 7.68
C LEU A 178 -37.59 -2.51 8.57
N SER A 179 -37.82 -2.50 9.89
CA SER A 179 -37.02 -1.76 10.87
C SER A 179 -35.57 -2.28 10.99
N PHE A 180 -35.34 -3.55 10.65
CA PHE A 180 -34.02 -4.18 10.74
C PHE A 180 -33.20 -4.12 9.45
N SER A 181 -33.75 -3.53 8.39
CA SER A 181 -33.09 -3.38 7.08
C SER A 181 -32.63 -1.94 6.79
N PRO A 182 -31.80 -1.27 7.62
CA PRO A 182 -31.26 0.04 7.25
C PRO A 182 -30.15 -0.05 6.18
N CYS A 183 -29.80 -1.24 5.69
CA CYS A 183 -28.73 -1.46 4.71
C CYS A 183 -29.18 -2.05 3.36
N LEU A 184 -30.48 -2.24 3.11
CA LEU A 184 -30.93 -2.62 1.78
C LEU A 184 -31.04 -1.35 0.92
N PRO A 185 -30.32 -1.25 -0.22
CA PRO A 185 -30.67 -0.29 -1.25
C PRO A 185 -32.14 -0.51 -1.61
N SER A 186 -32.89 0.57 -1.81
CA SER A 186 -34.35 0.58 -2.07
C SER A 186 -34.81 -0.28 -3.27
N PHE A 187 -33.88 -0.93 -3.98
CA PHE A 187 -34.07 -1.78 -5.15
C PHE A 187 -34.32 -3.27 -4.85
N LEU A 188 -34.30 -3.70 -3.59
CA LEU A 188 -34.57 -5.09 -3.19
C LEU A 188 -35.82 -5.25 -2.31
N LEU A 189 -36.85 -4.41 -2.50
CA LEU A 189 -38.13 -4.64 -1.83
C LEU A 189 -38.88 -5.79 -2.54
N PRO A 190 -39.27 -6.87 -1.84
CA PRO A 190 -40.07 -7.94 -2.45
C PRO A 190 -41.38 -7.36 -3.02
N PRO A 191 -41.84 -7.83 -4.19
CA PRO A 191 -43.00 -7.25 -4.87
C PRO A 191 -44.31 -7.34 -4.08
N PHE A 192 -44.37 -8.20 -3.06
CA PHE A 192 -45.51 -8.31 -2.15
C PHE A 192 -45.67 -7.11 -1.19
N LEU A 193 -44.62 -6.27 -1.01
CA LEU A 193 -44.69 -5.04 -0.19
C LEU A 193 -45.17 -3.81 -0.99
N LEU A 194 -45.24 -3.89 -2.33
CA LEU A 194 -45.73 -2.81 -3.20
C LEU A 194 -47.16 -2.32 -2.91
N PRO A 195 -48.14 -3.16 -2.52
CA PRO A 195 -49.50 -2.70 -2.21
C PRO A 195 -49.59 -1.92 -0.90
N PHE A 196 -48.64 -2.10 0.02
CA PHE A 196 -48.62 -1.45 1.34
C PHE A 196 -47.77 -0.18 1.38
N LEU A 197 -46.97 0.09 0.33
CA LEU A 197 -46.16 1.29 0.18
C LEU A 197 -46.90 2.63 0.44
N PRO A 198 -48.14 2.86 -0.03
CA PRO A 198 -48.80 4.14 0.20
C PRO A 198 -49.13 4.39 1.68
N SER A 199 -49.35 3.34 2.48
CA SER A 199 -49.57 3.46 3.93
C SER A 199 -48.26 3.64 4.70
N PHE A 200 -47.17 3.04 4.22
CA PHE A 200 -45.84 3.17 4.81
C PHE A 200 -45.19 4.53 4.53
N HIS A 201 -45.47 5.15 3.38
CA HIS A 201 -44.89 6.46 3.02
C HIS A 201 -45.34 7.59 3.96
N SER A 202 -46.59 7.55 4.45
CA SER A 202 -47.08 8.49 5.47
C SER A 202 -46.43 8.27 6.85
N PHE A 203 -46.10 7.03 7.21
CA PHE A 203 -45.45 6.72 8.48
C PHE A 203 -43.94 7.05 8.47
N PHE A 204 -43.26 6.81 7.34
CA PHE A 204 -41.83 7.10 7.17
C PHE A 204 -41.54 8.61 7.17
N LEU A 205 -42.41 9.42 6.56
CA LEU A 205 -42.31 10.88 6.62
C LEU A 205 -42.51 11.44 8.03
N PHE A 206 -43.33 10.79 8.87
CA PHE A 206 -43.55 11.20 10.25
C PHE A 206 -42.36 10.85 11.18
N SER A 207 -41.67 9.75 10.92
CA SER A 207 -40.49 9.34 11.72
C SER A 207 -39.20 10.08 11.33
N LEU A 208 -39.05 10.52 10.08
CA LEU A 208 -37.87 11.30 9.65
C LEU A 208 -37.86 12.75 10.16
N SER A 209 -38.99 13.31 10.58
CA SER A 209 -39.04 14.66 11.15
C SER A 209 -38.55 14.76 12.61
N SER A 210 -38.18 13.65 13.25
CA SER A 210 -37.90 13.62 14.69
C SER A 210 -36.51 13.10 15.09
N LEU A 211 -35.59 12.82 14.15
CA LEU A 211 -34.21 12.43 14.49
C LEU A 211 -33.17 13.44 13.97
N PRO A 212 -32.23 13.91 14.81
CA PRO A 212 -31.07 14.67 14.36
C PRO A 212 -29.91 13.71 14.06
N ILE A 213 -29.64 13.40 12.79
CA ILE A 213 -28.41 12.68 12.38
C ILE A 213 -27.83 13.36 11.11
N PRO A 214 -26.51 13.62 11.06
CA PRO A 214 -25.88 14.51 10.10
C PRO A 214 -25.84 13.93 8.68
N MET A 215 -26.18 14.80 7.73
CA MET A 215 -26.07 14.60 6.28
C MET A 215 -24.59 14.47 5.86
N PHE A 216 -24.18 13.28 5.43
CA PHE A 216 -23.06 13.16 4.49
C PHE A 216 -23.62 13.24 3.06
N PHE A 217 -23.49 14.42 2.47
CA PHE A 217 -23.74 14.71 1.06
C PHE A 217 -22.89 13.81 0.15
N PHE A 218 -23.53 13.09 -0.77
CA PHE A 218 -22.91 12.66 -2.02
C PHE A 218 -23.62 13.40 -3.16
N SER A 219 -22.94 14.40 -3.74
CA SER A 219 -23.41 15.10 -4.94
C SER A 219 -23.22 14.23 -6.19
N PRO A 220 -24.18 14.20 -7.13
CA PRO A 220 -23.96 13.69 -8.47
C PRO A 220 -24.11 14.79 -9.54
N SER A 221 -23.04 15.09 -10.28
CA SER A 221 -23.03 15.70 -11.63
C SER A 221 -21.57 16.02 -12.02
N ARG A 222 -21.08 15.98 -13.26
CA ARG A 222 -21.57 15.62 -14.60
C ARG A 222 -20.34 15.75 -15.54
N ALA A 223 -20.35 15.02 -16.67
CA ALA A 223 -19.63 15.28 -17.94
C ALA A 223 -18.10 15.11 -18.07
N ARG A 224 -17.71 14.36 -19.12
CA ARG A 224 -16.44 14.47 -19.87
C ARG A 224 -16.53 15.64 -20.87
N PRO A 225 -15.42 16.30 -21.27
CA PRO A 225 -14.77 15.91 -22.54
C PRO A 225 -13.22 16.09 -22.65
N LYS A 226 -12.66 15.29 -23.57
CA LYS A 226 -11.47 15.37 -24.46
C LYS A 226 -10.10 16.01 -24.05
N GLN A 227 -9.07 15.24 -24.41
CA GLN A 227 -7.65 15.51 -24.73
C GLN A 227 -7.22 16.98 -24.97
N ASN A 228 -6.10 17.35 -24.34
CA ASN A 228 -4.94 18.05 -24.93
C ASN A 228 -3.71 17.88 -24.00
N SER A 229 -2.61 17.34 -24.54
CA SER A 229 -1.23 17.50 -24.04
C SER A 229 -0.62 18.78 -24.67
N PRO A 230 0.54 19.34 -24.27
CA PRO A 230 1.64 18.81 -23.42
C PRO A 230 2.14 19.83 -22.36
N GLU A 231 3.34 19.61 -21.80
CA GLU A 231 4.13 20.46 -20.88
C GLU A 231 3.77 20.36 -19.38
N THR A 232 4.66 20.24 -18.40
CA THR A 232 6.14 20.17 -18.33
C THR A 232 6.49 19.49 -16.99
N LEU A 233 7.45 18.56 -17.01
CA LEU A 233 8.03 17.92 -15.83
C LEU A 233 9.04 18.85 -15.15
N PRO A 234 9.04 19.02 -13.80
CA PRO A 234 10.25 19.41 -13.10
C PRO A 234 11.15 18.18 -12.93
N MET A 235 12.10 18.07 -13.85
CA MET A 235 13.33 17.28 -13.73
C MET A 235 14.16 17.73 -12.51
N LYS A 236 14.16 16.94 -11.43
CA LYS A 236 15.27 16.91 -10.46
C LYS A 236 15.40 15.53 -9.81
N GLN A 237 15.81 14.51 -10.58
CA GLN A 237 16.44 13.31 -10.00
C GLN A 237 17.24 12.46 -11.02
N LYS A 238 17.77 13.08 -12.07
CA LYS A 238 18.75 12.47 -12.98
C LYS A 238 19.77 13.52 -13.35
N VAL A 239 20.81 13.71 -12.55
CA VAL A 239 22.20 14.02 -12.95
C VAL A 239 23.02 13.96 -11.66
N CYS A 240 23.56 12.78 -11.33
CA CYS A 240 24.87 12.66 -10.65
C CYS A 240 25.35 11.20 -10.62
N ILE A 241 25.23 10.46 -11.74
CA ILE A 241 25.88 9.13 -11.91
C ILE A 241 26.45 9.02 -13.33
N ASN A 242 26.99 10.12 -13.89
CA ASN A 242 27.58 10.08 -15.24
C ASN A 242 28.82 10.98 -15.37
N ARG A 243 29.62 11.11 -14.29
CA ARG A 243 30.89 11.86 -14.36
C ARG A 243 32.12 11.11 -13.84
N THR A 244 32.07 9.77 -13.78
CA THR A 244 33.22 8.96 -13.32
C THR A 244 33.62 7.86 -14.31
N LEU A 245 33.16 7.93 -15.56
CA LEU A 245 33.57 7.00 -16.62
C LEU A 245 33.92 7.76 -17.90
N ARG A 246 34.97 8.58 -17.85
CA ARG A 246 35.83 8.90 -19.01
C ARG A 246 37.19 9.34 -18.49
N TYR A 247 38.16 8.43 -18.63
CA TYR A 247 39.61 8.60 -18.52
C TYR A 247 40.17 9.07 -17.18
#